data_AF-A0ABC8X0Y2-F1
#
_entry.id   AF-A0ABC8X0Y2-F1
#
_cell.length_a   1.000
_cell.length_b   1.000
_cell.length_c   1.000
_cell.angle_alpha   90.00
_cell.angle_beta   90.00
_cell.angle_gamma   90.00
#
_symmetry.space_group_name_H-M   'P 1'
#
loop_
_entity.id
_entity.type
_entity.pdbx_description
1 polymer ?
#
loop_
_entity_poly.entity_id
_entity_poly.type
_entity_poly.pdbx_seq_one_letter_code
_entity_poly.pdbx_strand_id
1 'polypeptide(L)'
;MQNLHDALPPNSSVKVSTVHAMDVLASSDPPSSGAFKPELSAALDPLLAFLSKTGSPFLINPYPYFAYLSDPRAETLAFCLFQPNAGRPDAGSGLTYTNMFDAMVDAVRAALDAKGYKDVDIVVAETGWPHKGDPDEAGATVENAGAFVSGLVSHLRSLAGTPRAPGKSVDTYIFAVYDEDLKPGKGSERYFGLFQTSLTETYPTGLLRNGTAGLGPAMAPSLAPTSVPPPPPALPTPQGTPAQSGSAAVAGPSGLCSPGTAGAKCSRHNAAESSRTFSVPTIIAGFLFTALQMLI
;
A
#
# COMPACT_ATOMS: atom_id res chain seq x y z
N MET A 1 -21.82 3.01 -19.50
CA MET A 1 -21.34 1.78 -18.82
C MET A 1 -22.35 0.64 -18.93
N GLN A 2 -23.63 0.84 -18.54
CA GLN A 2 -24.66 -0.20 -18.64
C GLN A 2 -24.75 -0.85 -20.03
N ASN A 3 -24.87 -0.06 -21.10
CA ASN A 3 -24.92 -0.59 -22.47
C ASN A 3 -23.68 -1.43 -22.87
N LEU A 4 -22.49 -1.07 -22.37
CA LEU A 4 -21.26 -1.83 -22.63
C LEU A 4 -21.30 -3.18 -21.90
N HIS A 5 -21.75 -3.18 -20.64
CA HIS A 5 -21.89 -4.41 -19.86
C HIS A 5 -22.95 -5.33 -20.45
N ASP A 6 -24.09 -4.80 -20.87
CA ASP A 6 -25.20 -5.59 -21.43
C ASP A 6 -24.87 -6.18 -22.81
N ALA A 7 -23.91 -5.58 -23.53
CA ALA A 7 -23.38 -6.12 -24.78
C ALA A 7 -22.37 -7.26 -24.58
N LEU A 8 -21.90 -7.50 -23.34
CA LEU A 8 -20.97 -8.60 -23.07
C LEU A 8 -21.70 -9.95 -23.10
N PRO A 9 -21.03 -11.02 -23.56
CA PRO A 9 -21.57 -12.37 -23.45
C PRO A 9 -21.88 -12.77 -22.00
N PRO A 10 -22.87 -13.64 -21.75
CA PRO A 10 -23.09 -14.23 -20.43
C PRO A 10 -21.80 -14.84 -19.87
N ASN A 11 -21.52 -14.61 -18.59
CA ASN A 11 -20.30 -15.06 -17.90
C ASN A 11 -18.97 -14.52 -18.48
N SER A 12 -18.99 -13.37 -19.16
CA SER A 12 -17.77 -12.68 -19.59
C SER A 12 -16.84 -12.39 -18.40
N SER A 13 -15.54 -12.61 -18.59
CA SER A 13 -14.50 -12.20 -17.65
C SER A 13 -14.13 -10.71 -17.78
N VAL A 14 -14.58 -10.04 -18.85
CA VAL A 14 -14.33 -8.62 -19.08
C VAL A 14 -15.16 -7.78 -18.13
N LYS A 15 -14.52 -6.84 -17.43
CA LYS A 15 -15.17 -5.91 -16.50
C LYS A 15 -15.30 -4.53 -17.13
N VAL A 16 -16.38 -3.83 -16.81
CA VAL A 16 -16.64 -2.46 -17.30
C VAL A 16 -16.47 -1.50 -16.13
N SER A 17 -15.53 -0.56 -16.26
CA SER A 17 -15.25 0.45 -15.26
C SER A 17 -14.99 1.82 -15.90
N THR A 18 -14.60 2.81 -15.10
CA THR A 18 -14.18 4.14 -15.50
C THR A 18 -13.03 4.60 -14.60
N VAL A 19 -12.13 5.40 -15.15
CA VAL A 19 -10.87 5.82 -14.50
C VAL A 19 -11.06 7.17 -13.81
N HIS A 20 -10.50 7.30 -12.62
CA HIS A 20 -10.57 8.52 -11.82
C HIS A 20 -9.18 9.06 -11.50
N ALA A 21 -9.03 10.37 -11.44
CA ALA A 21 -7.89 11.00 -10.76
C ALA A 21 -8.11 11.01 -9.25
N MET A 22 -7.02 11.18 -8.48
CA MET A 22 -7.11 11.32 -7.01
C MET A 22 -7.96 12.52 -6.57
N ASP A 23 -8.15 13.53 -7.43
CA ASP A 23 -9.03 14.68 -7.18
C ASP A 23 -10.52 14.32 -7.03
N VAL A 24 -10.90 13.05 -7.22
CA VAL A 24 -12.23 12.55 -6.85
C VAL A 24 -12.46 12.59 -5.33
N LEU A 25 -11.37 12.65 -4.53
CA LEU A 25 -11.42 12.71 -3.07
C LEU A 25 -11.45 14.15 -2.55
N ALA A 26 -12.25 14.40 -1.52
CA ALA A 26 -12.23 15.66 -0.74
C ALA A 26 -11.15 15.63 0.35
N SER A 27 -10.85 14.43 0.86
CA SER A 27 -9.84 14.20 1.89
C SER A 27 -9.10 12.89 1.59
N SER A 28 -7.79 12.89 1.82
CA SER A 28 -6.94 11.72 1.60
C SER A 28 -5.74 11.65 2.54
N ASP A 29 -5.55 12.63 3.43
CA ASP A 29 -4.47 12.68 4.42
C ASP A 29 -5.03 13.11 5.79
N PRO A 30 -4.96 12.25 6.82
CA PRO A 30 -4.40 10.90 6.79
C PRO A 30 -5.25 9.93 5.94
N PRO A 31 -4.71 8.80 5.44
CA PRO A 31 -5.45 7.87 4.58
C PRO A 31 -6.78 7.37 5.15
N SER A 32 -6.88 7.17 6.47
CA SER A 32 -8.14 6.82 7.15
C SER A 32 -9.26 7.84 6.99
N SER A 33 -8.94 9.09 6.68
CA SER A 33 -9.90 10.16 6.42
C SER A 33 -10.42 10.18 4.99
N GLY A 34 -9.98 9.25 4.13
CA GLY A 34 -10.37 9.13 2.74
C GLY A 34 -11.88 9.28 2.52
N ALA A 35 -12.29 10.30 1.76
CA ALA A 35 -13.70 10.54 1.43
C ALA A 35 -13.86 11.14 0.03
N PHE A 36 -14.86 10.67 -0.72
CA PHE A 36 -15.23 11.26 -2.01
C PHE A 36 -15.79 12.68 -1.85
N LYS A 37 -15.55 13.53 -2.85
CA LYS A 37 -16.17 14.87 -2.93
C LYS A 37 -17.70 14.78 -2.88
N PRO A 38 -18.37 15.43 -1.90
CA PRO A 38 -19.82 15.37 -1.77
C PRO A 38 -20.56 15.81 -3.03
N GLU A 39 -20.06 16.83 -3.72
CA GLU A 39 -20.59 17.39 -4.96
C GLU A 39 -20.58 16.38 -6.14
N LEU A 40 -19.75 15.34 -6.07
CA LEU A 40 -19.71 14.28 -7.08
C LEU A 40 -20.70 13.14 -6.80
N SER A 41 -21.40 13.14 -5.66
CA SER A 41 -22.24 11.99 -5.24
C SER A 41 -23.31 11.62 -6.26
N ALA A 42 -23.90 12.60 -6.96
CA ALA A 42 -24.90 12.34 -8.00
C ALA A 42 -24.39 11.46 -9.15
N ALA A 43 -23.09 11.54 -9.46
CA ALA A 43 -22.44 10.70 -10.46
C ALA A 43 -21.80 9.44 -9.85
N LEU A 44 -21.16 9.58 -8.68
CA LEU A 44 -20.42 8.49 -8.03
C LEU A 44 -21.33 7.42 -7.42
N ASP A 45 -22.43 7.79 -6.76
CA ASP A 45 -23.28 6.80 -6.08
C ASP A 45 -23.87 5.75 -7.05
N PRO A 46 -24.50 6.12 -8.19
CA PRO A 46 -24.95 5.12 -9.16
C PRO A 46 -23.80 4.37 -9.84
N LEU A 47 -22.62 5.00 -10.00
CA LEU A 47 -21.42 4.35 -10.52
C LEU A 47 -20.94 3.25 -9.56
N LEU A 48 -20.76 3.55 -8.28
CA LEU A 48 -20.30 2.59 -7.28
C LEU A 48 -21.29 1.44 -7.11
N ALA A 49 -22.60 1.73 -7.16
CA ALA A 49 -23.63 0.70 -7.19
C ALA A 49 -23.50 -0.23 -8.41
N PHE A 50 -23.23 0.34 -9.60
CA PHE A 50 -22.98 -0.44 -10.82
C PHE A 50 -21.73 -1.32 -10.70
N LEU A 51 -20.62 -0.76 -10.21
CA LEU A 51 -19.36 -1.50 -10.03
C LEU A 51 -19.55 -2.68 -9.08
N SER A 52 -20.18 -2.43 -7.92
CA SER A 52 -20.50 -3.47 -6.93
C SER A 52 -21.41 -4.56 -7.51
N LYS A 53 -22.49 -4.18 -8.19
CA LYS A 53 -23.45 -5.13 -8.79
C LYS A 53 -22.81 -6.04 -9.87
N THR A 54 -21.84 -5.53 -10.61
CA THR A 54 -21.21 -6.23 -11.74
C THR A 54 -19.87 -6.90 -11.36
N GLY A 55 -19.41 -6.71 -10.11
CA GLY A 55 -18.08 -7.13 -9.68
C GLY A 55 -16.97 -6.50 -10.53
N SER A 56 -17.14 -5.23 -10.90
CA SER A 56 -16.15 -4.44 -11.64
C SER A 56 -15.33 -3.58 -10.67
N PRO A 57 -14.03 -3.35 -10.93
CA PRO A 57 -13.17 -2.60 -10.02
C PRO A 57 -13.41 -1.09 -10.11
N PHE A 58 -13.01 -0.36 -9.09
CA PHE A 58 -12.80 1.09 -9.14
C PHE A 58 -11.39 1.38 -9.67
N LEU A 59 -11.30 2.04 -10.82
CA LEU A 59 -10.01 2.41 -11.43
C LEU A 59 -9.58 3.80 -10.96
N ILE A 60 -8.33 3.93 -10.51
CA ILE A 60 -7.77 5.17 -9.98
C ILE A 60 -6.35 5.41 -10.50
N ASN A 61 -5.98 6.68 -10.63
CA ASN A 61 -4.65 7.13 -11.04
C ASN A 61 -3.92 7.86 -9.89
N PRO A 62 -3.29 7.15 -8.93
CA PRO A 62 -2.48 7.76 -7.89
C PRO A 62 -1.09 8.11 -8.43
N TYR A 63 -0.70 9.38 -8.30
CA TYR A 63 0.61 9.87 -8.73
C TYR A 63 1.37 10.49 -7.55
N PRO A 64 2.22 9.72 -6.85
CA PRO A 64 3.11 10.24 -5.81
C PRO A 64 3.99 11.42 -6.26
N TYR A 65 4.30 11.50 -7.56
CA TYR A 65 5.02 12.63 -8.15
C TYR A 65 4.34 13.97 -7.88
N PHE A 66 3.03 14.11 -8.12
CA PHE A 66 2.34 15.39 -7.93
C PHE A 66 2.20 15.77 -6.45
N ALA A 67 2.15 14.80 -5.55
CA ALA A 67 2.22 15.05 -4.12
C ALA A 67 3.60 15.59 -3.71
N TYR A 68 4.69 15.05 -4.27
CA TYR A 68 6.04 15.60 -4.06
C TYR A 68 6.20 16.99 -4.69
N LEU A 69 5.67 17.20 -5.90
CA LEU A 69 5.75 18.49 -6.58
C LEU A 69 5.08 19.60 -5.73
N SER A 70 4.02 19.27 -5.02
CA SER A 70 3.31 20.20 -4.11
C SER A 70 4.03 20.40 -2.77
N ASP A 71 4.93 19.50 -2.39
CA ASP A 71 5.66 19.50 -1.12
C ASP A 71 7.10 18.94 -1.29
N PRO A 72 8.04 19.73 -1.87
CA PRO A 72 9.32 19.23 -2.36
C PRO A 72 10.38 19.02 -1.26
N ARG A 73 9.97 18.60 -0.08
CA ARG A 73 10.87 18.29 1.05
C ARG A 73 11.50 16.91 0.88
N ALA A 74 12.71 16.73 1.44
CA ALA A 74 13.48 15.49 1.28
C ALA A 74 12.77 14.27 1.87
N GLU A 75 12.07 14.43 2.99
CA GLU A 75 11.27 13.38 3.61
C GLU A 75 10.05 12.98 2.77
N THR A 76 9.46 13.92 2.02
CA THR A 76 8.37 13.63 1.09
C THR A 76 8.91 12.91 -0.14
N LEU A 77 10.08 13.29 -0.65
CA LEU A 77 10.73 12.57 -1.74
C LEU A 77 11.02 11.12 -1.35
N ALA A 78 11.65 10.89 -0.20
CA ALA A 78 11.96 9.54 0.28
C ALA A 78 10.69 8.68 0.43
N PHE A 79 9.62 9.28 0.95
CA PHE A 79 8.31 8.64 1.09
C PHE A 79 7.64 8.32 -0.27
N CYS A 80 7.79 9.18 -1.27
CA CYS A 80 7.24 8.92 -2.60
C CYS A 80 8.07 7.89 -3.40
N LEU A 81 9.39 7.82 -3.19
CA LEU A 81 10.31 6.97 -3.95
C LEU A 81 10.56 5.58 -3.32
N PHE A 82 9.73 5.16 -2.37
CA PHE A 82 9.90 3.89 -1.63
C PHE A 82 11.26 3.75 -0.92
N GLN A 83 11.91 4.87 -0.58
CA GLN A 83 13.21 4.88 0.10
C GLN A 83 13.04 4.74 1.61
N PRO A 84 14.07 4.30 2.35
CA PRO A 84 14.03 4.27 3.81
C PRO A 84 13.62 5.62 4.40
N ASN A 85 12.59 5.62 5.24
CA ASN A 85 12.06 6.79 5.91
C ASN A 85 11.43 6.40 7.25
N ALA A 86 11.04 7.39 8.06
CA ALA A 86 10.48 7.16 9.39
C ALA A 86 9.04 6.57 9.39
N GLY A 87 8.40 6.49 8.22
CA GLY A 87 6.97 6.24 8.10
C GLY A 87 6.12 7.45 8.52
N ARG A 88 4.87 7.46 8.06
CA ARG A 88 3.86 8.45 8.45
C ARG A 88 2.74 7.73 9.21
N PRO A 89 2.59 7.99 10.53
CA PRO A 89 1.52 7.38 11.30
C PRO A 89 0.17 8.02 10.96
N ASP A 90 -0.85 7.19 10.80
CA ASP A 90 -2.24 7.58 10.64
C ASP A 90 -2.97 7.34 11.96
N ALA A 91 -3.22 8.41 12.72
CA ALA A 91 -3.87 8.32 14.02
C ALA A 91 -5.33 7.79 13.95
N GLY A 92 -6.01 7.96 12.82
CA GLY A 92 -7.40 7.52 12.66
C GLY A 92 -7.53 6.01 12.47
N SER A 93 -6.55 5.37 11.83
CA SER A 93 -6.52 3.90 11.66
C SER A 93 -5.54 3.17 12.58
N GLY A 94 -4.58 3.88 13.17
CA GLY A 94 -3.44 3.28 13.88
C GLY A 94 -2.40 2.64 12.96
N LEU A 95 -2.55 2.76 11.64
CA LEU A 95 -1.62 2.23 10.65
C LEU A 95 -0.43 3.19 10.46
N THR A 96 0.70 2.66 10.02
CA THR A 96 1.85 3.47 9.60
C THR A 96 2.15 3.18 8.14
N TYR A 97 2.19 4.23 7.33
CA TYR A 97 2.51 4.13 5.92
C TYR A 97 3.99 4.42 5.73
N THR A 98 4.68 3.62 4.93
CA THR A 98 6.11 3.82 4.62
C THR A 98 6.34 4.31 3.20
N ASN A 99 5.29 4.38 2.38
CA ASN A 99 5.35 4.96 1.04
C ASN A 99 4.03 5.65 0.67
N MET A 100 4.12 6.61 -0.25
CA MET A 100 2.97 7.42 -0.70
C MET A 100 1.96 6.62 -1.52
N PHE A 101 2.41 5.62 -2.28
CA PHE A 101 1.52 4.81 -3.12
C PHE A 101 0.47 4.07 -2.26
N ASP A 102 0.92 3.39 -1.21
CA ASP A 102 0.03 2.70 -0.26
C ASP A 102 -0.93 3.68 0.43
N ALA A 103 -0.42 4.86 0.82
CA ALA A 103 -1.24 5.89 1.46
C ALA A 103 -2.36 6.39 0.53
N MET A 104 -2.06 6.61 -0.75
CA MET A 104 -3.05 7.04 -1.74
C MET A 104 -4.08 5.94 -2.03
N VAL A 105 -3.65 4.68 -2.19
CA VAL A 105 -4.56 3.56 -2.42
C VAL A 105 -5.47 3.34 -1.21
N ASP A 106 -4.94 3.41 0.01
CA ASP A 106 -5.74 3.21 1.22
C ASP A 106 -6.68 4.38 1.52
N ALA A 107 -6.36 5.60 1.06
CA ALA A 107 -7.31 6.71 1.07
C ALA A 107 -8.54 6.42 0.18
N VAL A 108 -8.33 5.86 -1.01
CA VAL A 108 -9.44 5.44 -1.88
C VAL A 108 -10.22 4.30 -1.25
N ARG A 109 -9.53 3.33 -0.63
CA ARG A 109 -10.16 2.23 0.11
C ARG A 109 -11.03 2.74 1.24
N ALA A 110 -10.55 3.70 2.03
CA ALA A 110 -11.32 4.33 3.10
C ALA A 110 -12.57 5.03 2.55
N ALA A 111 -12.47 5.74 1.43
CA ALA A 111 -13.61 6.42 0.79
C ALA A 111 -14.69 5.44 0.30
N LEU A 112 -14.28 4.34 -0.33
CA LEU A 112 -15.19 3.27 -0.76
C LEU A 112 -15.85 2.58 0.45
N ASP A 113 -15.09 2.32 1.51
CA ASP A 113 -15.62 1.71 2.75
C ASP A 113 -16.66 2.61 3.42
N ALA A 114 -16.41 3.92 3.46
CA ALA A 114 -17.33 4.92 4.01
C ALA A 114 -18.66 5.00 3.22
N LYS A 115 -18.62 4.74 1.91
CA LYS A 115 -19.82 4.59 1.07
C LYS A 115 -20.47 3.20 1.12
N GLY A 116 -19.89 2.25 1.86
CA GLY A 116 -20.41 0.89 2.03
C GLY A 116 -19.98 -0.12 0.97
N TYR A 117 -19.05 0.23 0.08
CA TYR A 117 -18.61 -0.61 -1.05
C TYR A 117 -17.31 -1.37 -0.77
N LYS A 118 -17.29 -2.13 0.33
CA LYS A 118 -16.09 -2.83 0.83
C LYS A 118 -15.55 -3.88 -0.15
N ASP A 119 -16.44 -4.50 -0.93
CA ASP A 119 -16.10 -5.58 -1.87
C ASP A 119 -15.73 -5.09 -3.27
N VAL A 120 -15.79 -3.77 -3.53
CA VAL A 120 -15.34 -3.20 -4.80
C VAL A 120 -13.81 -3.15 -4.80
N ASP A 121 -13.17 -3.93 -5.67
CA ASP A 121 -11.73 -3.94 -5.83
C ASP A 121 -11.19 -2.59 -6.35
N ILE A 122 -9.94 -2.29 -6.02
CA ILE A 122 -9.21 -1.15 -6.55
C ILE A 122 -8.19 -1.66 -7.56
N VAL A 123 -8.12 -1.01 -8.71
CA VAL A 123 -7.07 -1.22 -9.71
C VAL A 123 -6.44 0.14 -10.01
N VAL A 124 -5.12 0.21 -9.98
CA VAL A 124 -4.37 1.41 -10.33
C VAL A 124 -4.21 1.44 -11.85
N ALA A 125 -4.99 2.29 -12.52
CA ALA A 125 -5.00 2.37 -13.98
C ALA A 125 -3.83 3.17 -14.55
N GLU A 126 -3.29 4.12 -13.81
CA GLU A 126 -2.07 4.85 -14.18
C GLU A 126 -1.30 5.31 -12.94
N THR A 127 0.00 5.10 -12.93
CA THR A 127 0.95 5.74 -11.99
C THR A 127 2.31 5.82 -12.66
N GLY A 128 3.07 6.87 -12.35
CA GLY A 128 4.38 7.08 -12.96
C GLY A 128 5.14 8.22 -12.32
N TRP A 129 6.35 8.45 -12.82
CA TRP A 129 7.21 9.55 -12.42
C TRP A 129 7.98 10.05 -13.65
N PRO A 130 7.91 11.35 -13.98
CA PRO A 130 8.55 11.87 -15.18
C PRO A 130 10.07 11.93 -15.01
N HIS A 131 10.82 11.55 -16.05
CA HIS A 131 12.29 11.59 -16.03
C HIS A 131 12.88 12.96 -16.40
N LYS A 132 12.02 13.89 -16.84
CA LYS A 132 12.38 15.26 -17.20
C LYS A 132 11.14 16.15 -17.09
N GLY A 133 11.32 17.42 -16.74
CA GLY A 133 10.25 18.41 -16.69
C GLY A 133 10.75 19.83 -16.97
N ASP A 134 9.85 20.80 -16.83
CA ASP A 134 10.15 22.23 -16.86
C ASP A 134 10.94 22.65 -15.58
N PRO A 135 11.56 23.86 -15.56
CA PRO A 135 12.38 24.28 -14.42
C PRO A 135 11.65 24.36 -13.07
N ASP A 136 10.33 24.50 -13.06
CA ASP A 136 9.47 24.53 -11.86
C ASP A 136 8.92 23.14 -11.48
N GLU A 137 9.27 22.09 -12.22
CA GLU A 137 8.80 20.71 -12.01
C GLU A 137 9.80 19.89 -11.19
N ALA A 138 9.94 20.26 -9.91
CA ALA A 138 10.89 19.63 -8.99
C ALA A 138 10.77 18.09 -8.97
N GLY A 139 11.92 17.43 -8.97
CA GLY A 139 12.03 15.97 -8.88
C GLY A 139 11.83 15.21 -10.17
N ALA A 140 11.48 15.86 -11.29
CA ALA A 140 11.42 15.24 -12.61
C ALA A 140 12.84 14.96 -13.15
N THR A 141 13.45 13.86 -12.72
CA THR A 141 14.80 13.43 -13.13
C THR A 141 14.82 11.93 -13.41
N VAL A 142 15.77 11.49 -14.24
CA VAL A 142 15.99 10.08 -14.58
C VAL A 142 16.21 9.23 -13.33
N GLU A 143 16.96 9.74 -12.36
CA GLU A 143 17.27 9.04 -11.11
C GLU A 143 16.00 8.81 -10.26
N ASN A 144 15.16 9.84 -10.10
CA ASN A 144 13.93 9.72 -9.33
C ASN A 144 12.90 8.86 -10.05
N ALA A 145 12.78 8.99 -11.38
CA ALA A 145 11.89 8.14 -12.16
C ALA A 145 12.28 6.66 -12.06
N GLY A 146 13.58 6.36 -12.17
CA GLY A 146 14.11 5.02 -11.94
C GLY A 146 13.87 4.50 -10.52
N ALA A 147 14.11 5.33 -9.50
CA ALA A 147 13.85 4.97 -8.11
C ALA A 147 12.37 4.67 -7.84
N PHE A 148 11.46 5.51 -8.34
CA PHE A 148 10.02 5.32 -8.20
C PHE A 148 9.55 4.02 -8.85
N VAL A 149 9.88 3.81 -10.13
CA VAL A 149 9.40 2.64 -10.89
C VAL A 149 9.99 1.35 -10.33
N SER A 150 11.28 1.32 -10.03
CA SER A 150 11.91 0.13 -9.44
C SER A 150 11.38 -0.17 -8.03
N GLY A 151 11.16 0.87 -7.21
CA GLY A 151 10.54 0.76 -5.90
C GLY A 151 9.12 0.20 -5.97
N LEU A 152 8.29 0.73 -6.87
CA LEU A 152 6.94 0.25 -7.13
C LEU A 152 6.94 -1.21 -7.59
N VAL A 153 7.79 -1.57 -8.55
CA VAL A 153 7.91 -2.96 -9.04
C VAL A 153 8.34 -3.92 -7.93
N SER A 154 9.32 -3.53 -7.10
CA SER A 154 9.74 -4.33 -5.94
C SER A 154 8.60 -4.49 -4.93
N HIS A 155 7.89 -3.40 -4.62
CA HIS A 155 6.75 -3.42 -3.70
C HIS A 155 5.65 -4.36 -4.21
N LEU A 156 5.21 -4.24 -5.46
CA LEU A 156 4.16 -5.06 -6.03
C LEU A 156 4.53 -6.55 -6.10
N ARG A 157 5.80 -6.87 -6.41
CA ARG A 157 6.33 -8.25 -6.45
C ARG A 157 6.46 -8.89 -5.06
N SER A 158 6.58 -8.09 -4.01
CA SER A 158 6.63 -8.60 -2.63
C SER A 158 5.31 -9.20 -2.18
N LEU A 159 4.20 -8.87 -2.86
CA LEU A 159 2.82 -9.26 -2.50
C LEU A 159 2.40 -8.80 -1.09
N ALA A 160 3.10 -7.81 -0.50
CA ALA A 160 2.78 -7.27 0.81
C ALA A 160 1.38 -6.63 0.85
N GLY A 161 0.91 -6.09 -0.27
CA GLY A 161 -0.29 -5.24 -0.31
C GLY A 161 -0.05 -3.91 0.41
N THR A 162 -1.14 -3.25 0.79
CA THR A 162 -1.11 -1.99 1.54
C THR A 162 -1.30 -2.24 3.05
N PRO A 163 -0.99 -1.29 3.93
CA PRO A 163 -1.26 -1.42 5.36
C PRO A 163 -2.72 -1.77 5.71
N ARG A 164 -3.72 -1.23 4.99
CA ARG A 164 -5.15 -1.52 5.21
C ARG A 164 -5.59 -2.82 4.54
N ALA A 165 -4.92 -3.26 3.48
CA ALA A 165 -5.22 -4.49 2.75
C ALA A 165 -3.98 -5.40 2.61
N PRO A 166 -3.46 -5.95 3.73
CA PRO A 166 -2.24 -6.75 3.72
C PRO A 166 -2.44 -8.08 2.98
N GLY A 167 -1.39 -8.52 2.28
CA GLY A 167 -1.35 -9.79 1.55
C GLY A 167 -2.09 -9.80 0.21
N LYS A 168 -2.62 -8.66 -0.23
CA LYS A 168 -3.27 -8.48 -1.54
C LYS A 168 -2.55 -7.38 -2.33
N SER A 169 -1.73 -7.79 -3.30
CA SER A 169 -1.14 -6.85 -4.25
C SER A 169 -2.22 -6.16 -5.08
N VAL A 170 -1.97 -4.92 -5.46
CA VAL A 170 -2.91 -4.09 -6.24
C VAL A 170 -2.50 -4.17 -7.71
N ASP A 171 -3.43 -4.59 -8.57
CA ASP A 171 -3.18 -4.58 -10.01
C ASP A 171 -2.88 -3.14 -10.45
N THR A 172 -1.72 -2.95 -11.06
CA THR A 172 -1.13 -1.62 -11.29
C THR A 172 -0.55 -1.53 -12.69
N TYR A 173 -0.95 -0.47 -13.41
CA TYR A 173 -0.47 -0.14 -14.74
C TYR A 173 0.47 1.06 -14.64
N ILE A 174 1.70 0.89 -15.11
CA ILE A 174 2.74 1.92 -15.05
C ILE A 174 2.62 2.80 -16.30
N PHE A 175 2.45 4.10 -16.07
CA PHE A 175 2.40 5.13 -17.09
C PHE A 175 3.82 5.69 -17.34
N ALA A 176 4.38 5.60 -18.55
CA ALA A 176 3.89 4.93 -19.76
C ALA A 176 5.02 4.20 -20.48
N VAL A 177 4.72 3.42 -21.51
CA VAL A 177 5.76 2.67 -22.24
C VAL A 177 6.77 3.61 -22.90
N TYR A 178 6.32 4.69 -23.54
CA TYR A 178 7.17 5.64 -24.26
C TYR A 178 6.90 7.08 -23.83
N ASP A 179 7.87 7.95 -24.07
CA ASP A 179 7.67 9.39 -24.07
C ASP A 179 6.66 9.76 -25.17
N GLU A 180 5.72 10.65 -24.84
CA GLU A 180 4.67 11.12 -25.75
C GLU A 180 4.91 12.58 -26.09
N ASP A 181 5.73 12.83 -27.11
CA ASP A 181 6.24 14.16 -27.48
C ASP A 181 5.17 15.18 -27.91
N LEU A 182 3.99 14.71 -28.30
CA LEU A 182 2.85 15.54 -28.67
C LEU A 182 1.90 15.87 -27.51
N LYS A 183 2.22 15.47 -26.27
CA LYS A 183 1.35 15.81 -25.12
C LYS A 183 1.37 17.31 -24.83
N PRO A 184 0.18 17.94 -24.70
CA PRO A 184 0.08 19.34 -24.29
C PRO A 184 0.36 19.48 -22.79
N GLY A 185 0.44 20.72 -22.32
CA GLY A 185 0.63 21.02 -20.90
C GLY A 185 2.09 21.15 -20.51
N LYS A 186 2.39 20.84 -19.25
CA LYS A 186 3.72 21.03 -18.66
C LYS A 186 4.79 20.19 -19.34
N GLY A 187 6.04 20.58 -19.11
CA GLY A 187 7.28 19.85 -19.39
C GLY A 187 7.15 18.35 -19.26
N SER A 188 6.81 17.94 -18.05
CA SER A 188 6.83 16.56 -17.57
C SER A 188 5.91 15.62 -18.31
N GLU A 189 4.78 16.11 -18.83
CA GLU A 189 3.80 15.28 -19.55
C GLU A 189 4.42 14.49 -20.70
N ARG A 190 5.45 15.04 -21.35
CA ARG A 190 6.13 14.42 -22.49
C ARG A 190 7.20 13.39 -22.11
N TYR A 191 7.47 13.18 -20.82
CA TYR A 191 8.66 12.48 -20.34
C TYR A 191 8.36 11.44 -19.25
N PHE A 192 7.26 10.68 -19.38
CA PHE A 192 6.90 9.56 -18.48
C PHE A 192 7.35 8.19 -19.01
N GLY A 193 8.03 8.13 -20.16
CA GLY A 193 8.36 6.90 -20.85
C GLY A 193 9.37 6.02 -20.12
N LEU A 194 8.99 4.75 -19.90
CA LEU A 194 9.88 3.69 -19.45
C LEU A 194 10.98 3.37 -20.49
N PHE A 195 10.66 3.55 -21.77
CA PHE A 195 11.54 3.30 -22.89
C PHE A 195 11.62 4.52 -23.81
N GLN A 196 12.77 4.67 -24.44
CA GLN A 196 12.96 5.56 -25.56
C GLN A 196 12.38 4.95 -26.83
N THR A 197 12.13 5.77 -27.85
CA THR A 197 11.71 5.30 -29.19
C THR A 197 12.77 4.42 -29.88
N SER A 198 14.01 4.46 -29.39
CA SER A 198 15.11 3.55 -29.76
C SER A 198 14.97 2.13 -29.16
N LEU A 199 13.92 1.87 -28.38
CA LEU A 199 13.68 0.63 -27.62
C LEU A 199 14.65 0.39 -26.45
N THR A 200 15.48 1.39 -26.12
CA THR A 200 16.35 1.35 -24.93
C THR A 200 15.55 1.78 -23.70
N GLU A 201 15.79 1.13 -22.55
CA GLU A 201 15.22 1.60 -21.28
C GLU A 201 15.72 3.03 -20.96
N THR A 202 14.80 3.91 -20.56
CA THR A 202 15.16 5.26 -20.10
C THR A 202 15.97 5.18 -18.80
N TYR A 203 15.63 4.20 -17.95
CA TYR A 203 16.29 3.83 -16.70
C TYR A 203 15.99 2.36 -16.37
N PRO A 204 16.79 1.68 -15.54
CA PRO A 204 16.52 0.29 -15.15
C PRO A 204 15.16 0.16 -14.45
N THR A 205 14.19 -0.48 -15.11
CA THR A 205 12.81 -0.59 -14.60
C THR A 205 12.61 -1.81 -13.70
N GLY A 206 13.45 -2.83 -13.87
CA GLY A 206 13.26 -4.15 -13.27
C GLY A 206 12.15 -4.99 -13.92
N LEU A 207 11.48 -4.52 -14.96
CA LEU A 207 10.38 -5.21 -15.64
C LEU A 207 10.86 -6.25 -16.67
N LEU A 208 12.04 -6.06 -17.26
CA LEU A 208 12.59 -6.98 -18.25
C LEU A 208 12.94 -8.34 -17.64
N ARG A 209 12.84 -9.43 -18.42
CA ARG A 209 13.01 -10.84 -17.96
C ARG A 209 14.38 -11.14 -17.29
N ASN A 210 15.41 -10.35 -17.57
CA ASN A 210 16.73 -10.42 -16.90
C ASN A 210 16.97 -9.27 -15.90
N GLY A 211 15.98 -8.41 -15.66
CA GLY A 211 16.04 -7.20 -14.84
C GLY A 211 15.99 -7.45 -13.32
N THR A 212 16.18 -8.69 -12.87
CA THR A 212 16.51 -8.98 -11.47
C THR A 212 17.98 -8.71 -11.15
N ALA A 213 18.82 -8.43 -12.18
CA ALA A 213 20.18 -7.99 -11.98
C ALA A 213 20.22 -6.54 -11.46
N GLY A 214 19.91 -6.34 -10.17
CA GLY A 214 20.16 -5.07 -9.48
C GLY A 214 19.11 -4.64 -8.46
N LEU A 215 17.91 -5.22 -8.48
CA LEU A 215 16.89 -4.92 -7.46
C LEU A 215 17.09 -5.84 -6.27
N GLY A 216 17.91 -5.40 -5.31
CA GLY A 216 17.84 -5.96 -3.96
C GLY A 216 16.41 -5.85 -3.43
N PRO A 217 15.91 -6.81 -2.65
CA PRO A 217 14.57 -6.73 -2.11
C PRO A 217 14.42 -5.41 -1.35
N ALA A 218 13.34 -4.66 -1.61
CA ALA A 218 12.88 -3.65 -0.68
C ALA A 218 12.86 -4.30 0.70
N MET A 219 13.74 -3.83 1.59
CA MET A 219 13.78 -4.34 2.95
C MET A 219 12.39 -4.15 3.53
N ALA A 220 11.79 -5.25 4.00
CA ALA A 220 10.57 -5.17 4.78
C ALA A 220 10.76 -4.09 5.86
N PRO A 221 9.75 -3.25 6.15
CA PRO A 221 9.86 -2.28 7.23
C PRO A 221 10.37 -3.01 8.46
N SER A 222 11.51 -2.57 8.98
CA SER A 222 12.00 -3.05 10.27
C SER A 222 10.86 -2.79 11.25
N LEU A 223 10.31 -3.86 11.84
CA LEU A 223 9.40 -3.74 12.95
C LEU A 223 10.05 -2.76 13.94
N ALA A 224 9.34 -1.68 14.26
CA ALA A 224 9.82 -0.68 15.19
C ALA A 224 10.42 -1.40 16.41
N PRO A 225 11.59 -0.99 16.92
CA PRO A 225 12.17 -1.62 18.10
C PRO A 225 11.13 -1.58 19.20
N THR A 226 10.68 -2.75 19.64
CA THR A 226 9.84 -2.87 20.84
C THR A 226 10.62 -2.20 21.96
N SER A 227 10.16 -1.03 22.40
CA SER A 227 10.69 -0.38 23.58
C SER A 227 10.54 -1.36 24.74
N VAL A 228 11.65 -1.97 25.14
CA VAL A 228 11.71 -2.73 26.38
C VAL A 228 11.37 -1.72 27.49
N PRO A 229 10.29 -1.93 28.28
CA PRO A 229 10.01 -1.04 29.39
C PRO A 229 11.22 -1.08 30.36
N PRO A 230 11.63 0.07 30.91
CA PRO A 230 12.75 0.10 31.85
C PRO A 230 12.45 -0.85 33.03
N PRO A 231 13.48 -1.54 33.55
CA PRO A 231 13.30 -2.39 34.71
C PRO A 231 12.74 -1.54 35.87
N PRO A 232 11.84 -2.09 36.69
CA PRO A 232 11.32 -1.37 37.85
C PRO A 232 12.49 -0.96 38.76
N PRO A 233 12.41 0.21 39.42
CA PRO A 233 13.46 0.67 40.30
C PRO A 233 13.73 -0.37 41.40
N ALA A 234 15.00 -0.67 41.62
CA ALA A 234 15.43 -1.60 42.65
C ALA A 234 14.94 -1.12 44.02
N LEU A 235 14.31 -2.01 44.79
CA LEU A 235 13.98 -1.73 46.19
C LEU A 235 15.28 -1.42 46.97
N PRO A 236 15.28 -0.39 47.84
CA PRO A 236 16.42 -0.11 48.68
C PRO A 236 16.69 -1.28 49.62
N THR A 237 17.93 -1.78 49.61
CA THR A 237 18.47 -2.72 50.59
C THR A 237 18.27 -2.19 52.01
N PRO A 238 17.74 -2.98 52.96
CA PRO A 238 17.65 -2.56 54.35
C PRO A 238 19.05 -2.42 54.94
N GLN A 239 19.41 -1.22 55.38
CA GLN A 239 20.54 -1.03 56.29
C GLN A 239 20.15 -1.60 57.66
N GLY A 240 20.93 -2.58 58.12
CA GLY A 240 20.76 -3.18 59.44
C GLY A 240 20.94 -2.14 60.54
N THR A 241 19.99 -2.11 61.47
CA THR A 241 20.11 -1.41 62.75
C THR A 241 20.08 -2.47 63.87
N PRO A 242 20.82 -2.31 64.98
CA PRO A 242 21.07 -3.41 65.92
C PRO A 242 19.90 -3.68 66.88
N ALA A 243 19.98 -4.87 67.49
CA ALA A 243 18.98 -5.57 68.29
C ALA A 243 18.29 -4.78 69.42
N GLN A 244 17.01 -5.10 69.65
CA GLN A 244 16.47 -5.27 71.00
C GLN A 244 15.29 -6.27 71.05
N SER A 245 15.14 -6.86 72.22
CA SER A 245 14.42 -8.07 72.61
C SER A 245 12.91 -7.94 72.79
N GLY A 246 12.14 -9.00 72.46
CA GLY A 246 10.78 -9.15 72.99
C GLY A 246 9.87 -10.18 72.32
N SER A 247 9.67 -11.31 73.01
CA SER A 247 8.44 -12.13 73.14
C SER A 247 7.80 -12.89 71.96
N ALA A 248 7.92 -14.23 72.07
CA ALA A 248 6.88 -15.27 72.05
C ALA A 248 5.93 -15.49 70.84
N ALA A 249 5.96 -16.74 70.35
CA ALA A 249 4.85 -17.70 70.15
C ALA A 249 4.87 -18.35 68.74
N VAL A 250 5.35 -19.59 68.61
CA VAL A 250 4.59 -20.87 68.57
C VAL A 250 3.68 -21.03 67.35
N ALA A 251 4.08 -21.92 66.42
CA ALA A 251 3.34 -23.14 66.00
C ALA A 251 3.82 -23.62 64.62
N GLY A 252 4.10 -24.92 64.49
CA GLY A 252 4.50 -25.59 63.24
C GLY A 252 3.29 -26.04 62.39
N PRO A 253 3.33 -27.26 61.81
CA PRO A 253 3.98 -27.53 60.52
C PRO A 253 3.05 -28.29 59.54
N SER A 254 3.65 -28.84 58.46
CA SER A 254 3.13 -29.92 57.57
C SER A 254 2.33 -29.44 56.35
N GLY A 255 2.37 -30.05 55.18
CA GLY A 255 2.98 -31.31 54.75
C GLY A 255 2.69 -31.53 53.25
N LEU A 256 3.41 -32.51 52.67
CA LEU A 256 3.26 -33.01 51.30
C LEU A 256 1.89 -33.64 51.03
N CYS A 257 1.49 -33.72 49.75
CA CYS A 257 1.05 -34.96 49.07
C CYS A 257 0.69 -34.75 47.58
N SER A 258 1.25 -35.60 46.70
CA SER A 258 0.66 -36.10 45.42
C SER A 258 0.08 -37.52 45.70
N PRO A 259 -0.48 -38.37 44.78
CA PRO A 259 -0.62 -38.32 43.28
C PRO A 259 -1.91 -38.96 42.63
N GLY A 260 -2.03 -38.85 41.28
CA GLY A 260 -2.70 -39.77 40.30
C GLY A 260 -4.24 -39.73 40.15
N THR A 261 -4.95 -40.01 39.03
CA THR A 261 -4.68 -40.52 37.67
C THR A 261 -5.96 -40.33 36.81
N ALA A 262 -5.86 -40.03 35.50
CA ALA A 262 -6.81 -40.31 34.37
C ALA A 262 -6.51 -39.32 33.22
N GLY A 263 -6.56 -39.57 31.90
CA GLY A 263 -6.96 -40.69 31.06
C GLY A 263 -7.22 -40.16 29.63
N ALA A 264 -6.46 -40.64 28.65
CA ALA A 264 -6.76 -40.80 27.22
C ALA A 264 -7.16 -39.60 26.30
N LYS A 265 -6.34 -39.37 25.24
CA LYS A 265 -6.61 -39.49 23.77
C LYS A 265 -5.93 -38.38 22.95
N CYS A 266 -4.82 -38.76 22.31
CA CYS A 266 -4.27 -38.05 21.14
C CYS A 266 -5.13 -38.34 19.90
N SER A 267 -5.57 -37.30 19.19
CA SER A 267 -6.04 -37.40 17.80
C SER A 267 -5.19 -36.49 16.93
N ARG A 268 -4.56 -37.09 15.92
CA ARG A 268 -3.89 -36.41 14.82
C ARG A 268 -4.97 -35.86 13.88
N HIS A 269 -4.92 -34.57 13.58
CA HIS A 269 -5.62 -34.03 12.41
C HIS A 269 -4.61 -33.86 11.27
N ASN A 270 -4.87 -34.59 10.18
CA ASN A 270 -4.15 -34.48 8.93
C ASN A 270 -4.36 -33.09 8.32
N ALA A 271 -3.25 -32.51 7.84
CA ALA A 271 -3.26 -31.34 6.98
C ALA A 271 -3.95 -31.70 5.65
N ALA A 272 -5.07 -31.05 5.37
CA ALA A 272 -5.67 -31.07 4.05
C ALA A 272 -4.85 -30.14 3.14
N GLU A 273 -4.30 -30.70 2.06
CA GLU A 273 -3.69 -29.97 0.96
C GLU A 273 -4.72 -29.02 0.34
N SER A 274 -4.57 -27.72 0.60
CA SER A 274 -5.24 -26.69 -0.18
C SER A 274 -4.42 -26.51 -1.47
N SER A 275 -4.93 -27.03 -2.58
CA SER A 275 -4.43 -26.70 -3.91
C SER A 275 -4.63 -25.21 -4.16
N ARG A 276 -3.63 -24.41 -3.80
CA ARG A 276 -3.53 -23.00 -4.22
C ARG A 276 -3.02 -22.99 -5.64
N THR A 277 -3.95 -22.82 -6.58
CA THR A 277 -3.62 -22.46 -7.96
C THR A 277 -2.82 -21.17 -7.92
N PHE A 278 -1.55 -21.23 -8.32
CA PHE A 278 -0.71 -20.05 -8.51
C PHE A 278 -1.29 -19.22 -9.66
N SER A 279 -1.99 -18.15 -9.34
CA SER A 279 -2.27 -17.08 -10.31
C SER A 279 -1.07 -16.15 -10.32
N VAL A 280 -0.33 -16.14 -11.42
CA VAL A 280 0.75 -15.17 -11.67
C VAL A 280 0.08 -13.82 -11.94
N PRO A 281 0.27 -12.78 -11.12
CA PRO A 281 -0.28 -11.47 -11.40
C PRO A 281 0.30 -10.95 -12.71
N THR A 282 -0.57 -10.53 -13.62
CA THR A 282 -0.17 -10.02 -14.92
C THR A 282 0.10 -8.53 -14.78
N ILE A 283 1.39 -8.15 -14.76
CA ILE A 283 1.78 -6.74 -14.94
C ILE A 283 1.61 -6.44 -16.43
N ILE A 284 0.47 -5.87 -16.80
CA ILE A 284 0.17 -5.47 -18.17
C ILE A 284 0.65 -4.03 -18.34
N ALA A 285 1.60 -3.82 -19.26
CA ALA A 285 1.83 -2.49 -19.81
C ALA A 285 0.65 -2.16 -20.73
N GLY A 286 -0.30 -1.36 -20.22
CA GLY A 286 -1.53 -1.01 -20.94
C GLY A 286 -1.28 0.11 -21.95
N PHE A 287 -1.88 -0.01 -23.13
CA PHE A 287 -2.11 1.12 -24.03
C PHE A 287 -3.49 1.70 -23.71
N LEU A 288 -3.54 2.82 -22.98
CA LEU A 288 -4.79 3.54 -22.77
C LEU A 288 -4.93 4.64 -23.83
N PHE A 289 -5.99 4.55 -24.64
CA PHE A 289 -6.34 5.56 -25.61
C PHE A 289 -6.78 6.84 -24.89
N THR A 290 -6.20 7.96 -25.32
CA THR A 290 -6.43 9.33 -24.87
C THR A 290 -7.92 9.69 -24.87
N ALA A 291 -8.49 9.85 -23.67
CA ALA A 291 -9.66 10.69 -23.45
C ALA A 291 -9.68 11.19 -21.99
N LEU A 292 -9.36 12.47 -21.83
CA LEU A 292 -9.65 13.31 -20.66
C LEU A 292 -8.65 13.29 -19.46
N GLN A 293 -7.36 13.55 -19.71
CA GLN A 293 -6.56 14.38 -18.79
C GLN A 293 -6.69 15.85 -19.23
N MET A 294 -7.78 16.51 -18.82
CA MET A 294 -7.87 17.97 -18.81
C MET A 294 -8.21 18.36 -17.37
N LEU A 295 -7.22 18.24 -16.47
CA LEU A 295 -7.19 18.85 -15.12
C LEU A 295 -5.95 18.30 -14.38
N ILE A 296 -4.77 18.72 -14.82
CA ILE A 296 -3.54 18.84 -14.02
C ILE A 296 -2.91 20.19 -14.38
#